data_AF-A0A8D8AC71-F1
#
_entry.id   AF-A0A8D8AC71-F1
#
_cell.length_a   1.000
_cell.length_b   1.000
_cell.length_c   1.000
_cell.angle_alpha   90.00
_cell.angle_beta   90.00
_cell.angle_gamma   90.00
#
_symmetry.space_group_name_H-M   'P 1'
#
loop_
_entity.id
_entity.type
_entity.pdbx_description
1 polymer ?
#
loop_
_entity_poly.entity_id
_entity_poly.type
_entity_poly.pdbx_seq_one_letter_code
_entity_poly.pdbx_strand_id
1 'polypeptide(L)'
;NLKINQFLVRLGEYDFTRYNETRSRDFRVTEIRSHADFDPVSYENDIAILKLFRPSFFNSYIWPICMPPLDDLWDGYRAVVVGWGTQFFGGPHSRVLMEVAIPIWSNRDCQDVYINRI
;
A
#
# COMPACT_ATOMS: atom_id res chain seq x y z
N ASN A 1 13.53 -3.29 14.09
CA ASN A 1 12.65 -2.81 15.18
C ASN A 1 11.93 -1.53 14.79
N LEU A 2 10.68 -1.65 14.36
CA LEU A 2 9.79 -0.52 14.07
C LEU A 2 9.37 0.14 15.40
N LYS A 3 9.58 1.45 15.56
CA LYS A 3 9.14 2.16 16.77
C LYS A 3 7.79 2.81 16.53
N ILE A 4 6.80 2.49 17.36
CA ILE A 4 5.41 2.97 17.23
C ILE A 4 5.33 4.51 17.11
N ASN A 5 6.15 5.24 17.86
CA ASN A 5 6.16 6.70 17.88
C ASN A 5 6.69 7.35 16.59
N GLN A 6 7.22 6.57 15.64
CA GLN A 6 7.67 7.07 14.34
C GLN A 6 6.56 7.07 13.28
N PHE A 7 5.39 6.49 13.58
CA PHE A 7 4.31 6.33 12.61
C PHE A 7 3.09 7.20 12.93
N LEU A 8 2.61 7.88 11.88
CA LEU A 8 1.32 8.56 11.84
C LEU A 8 0.60 8.06 10.59
N VAL A 9 -0.66 7.66 10.73
CA VAL A 9 -1.49 7.24 9.60
C VAL A 9 -2.45 8.38 9.26
N ARG A 10 -2.38 8.88 8.02
CA ARG A 10 -3.35 9.82 7.47
C ARG A 10 -4.33 9.08 6.57
N LEU A 11 -5.62 9.27 6.79
CA LEU A 11 -6.68 8.72 5.93
C LEU A 11 -7.40 9.83 5.17
N GLY A 12 -7.77 9.54 3.92
CA GLY A 12 -8.56 10.43 3.06
C GLY A 12 -7.79 11.61 2.45
N GLU A 13 -6.48 11.48 2.26
CA GLU A 13 -5.65 12.49 1.61
C GLU A 13 -5.67 12.37 0.08
N TYR A 14 -5.43 13.49 -0.63
CA TYR A 14 -5.33 13.56 -2.08
C TYR A 14 -4.14 14.39 -2.57
N ASP A 15 -4.01 15.65 -2.14
CA ASP A 15 -2.94 16.57 -2.57
C ASP A 15 -2.23 17.18 -1.36
N PHE A 16 -0.98 16.78 -1.13
CA PHE A 16 -0.16 17.26 -0.01
C PHE A 16 0.26 18.74 -0.11
N THR A 17 -0.03 19.43 -1.21
CA THR A 17 0.17 20.90 -1.31
C THR A 17 -1.02 21.71 -0.84
N ARG A 18 -2.19 21.08 -0.69
CA ARG A 18 -3.44 21.77 -0.37
C ARG A 18 -3.86 21.47 1.06
N TYR A 19 -4.30 22.51 1.76
CA TYR A 19 -4.91 22.37 3.08
C TYR A 19 -6.42 22.32 2.95
N ASN A 20 -7.07 21.43 3.71
CA ASN A 20 -8.53 21.31 3.82
C ASN A 20 -9.30 21.01 2.52
N GLU A 21 -8.64 20.53 1.47
CA GLU A 21 -9.33 20.06 0.25
C GLU A 21 -10.16 18.79 0.52
N THR A 22 -9.64 17.92 1.39
CA THR A 22 -10.28 16.69 1.83
C THR A 22 -10.64 16.78 3.31
N ARG A 23 -11.46 15.83 3.77
CA ARG A 23 -11.69 15.60 5.21
C ARG A 23 -10.61 14.68 5.81
N SER A 24 -9.35 14.86 5.42
CA SER A 24 -8.25 14.01 5.88
C SER A 24 -8.08 14.07 7.40
N ARG A 25 -7.64 12.94 7.97
CA ARG A 25 -7.50 12.78 9.43
C ARG A 25 -6.26 11.99 9.77
N ASP A 26 -5.56 12.47 10.79
CA ASP A 26 -4.36 11.83 11.32
C ASP A 26 -4.67 10.99 12.55
N PHE A 27 -4.08 9.79 12.56
CA PHE A 27 -4.24 8.78 13.59
C PHE A 27 -2.88 8.32 14.07
N ARG A 28 -2.69 8.34 15.40
CA ARG A 28 -1.55 7.67 16.03
C ARG A 28 -1.72 6.17 15.90
N VAL A 29 -0.61 5.47 15.74
CA VAL A 29 -0.55 4.00 15.79
C VAL A 29 -0.35 3.57 17.26
N THR A 30 -1.05 2.53 17.70
CA THR A 30 -0.88 1.93 19.03
C THR A 30 -0.15 0.60 18.99
N GLU A 31 -0.17 -0.07 17.84
CA GLU A 31 0.42 -1.39 17.70
C GLU A 31 0.85 -1.61 16.25
N ILE A 32 2.01 -2.24 16.07
CA ILE A 32 2.53 -2.67 14.78
C ILE A 32 2.79 -4.16 14.89
N ARG A 33 2.09 -4.96 14.09
CA ARG A 33 2.27 -6.41 14.02
C ARG A 33 2.79 -6.78 12.64
N SER A 34 4.10 -6.99 12.53
CA SER A 34 4.71 -7.62 11.35
C SER A 34 4.37 -9.11 11.33
N HIS A 35 4.33 -9.70 10.14
CA HIS A 35 4.20 -11.15 10.00
C HIS A 35 5.31 -11.85 10.81
N ALA A 36 4.95 -12.93 11.53
CA ALA A 36 5.88 -13.64 12.40
C ALA A 36 7.06 -14.25 11.61
N ASP A 37 6.76 -14.72 10.40
CA ASP A 37 7.71 -15.37 9.49
C ASP A 37 8.26 -14.42 8.41
N PHE A 38 8.29 -13.11 8.65
CA PHE A 38 8.92 -12.16 7.73
C PHE A 38 10.44 -12.42 7.65
N ASP A 39 10.94 -12.65 6.44
CA ASP A 39 12.37 -12.82 6.18
C ASP A 39 12.94 -11.56 5.49
N PRO A 40 13.85 -10.81 6.15
CA PRO A 40 14.43 -9.61 5.56
C PRO A 40 15.42 -9.88 4.41
N VAL A 41 15.83 -11.13 4.18
CA VAL A 41 16.75 -11.49 3.09
C VAL A 41 15.98 -11.77 1.79
N SER A 42 14.97 -12.63 1.84
CA SER A 42 14.13 -12.98 0.69
C SER A 42 12.94 -12.03 0.47
N TYR A 43 12.57 -11.25 1.50
CA TYR A 43 11.31 -10.49 1.58
C TYR A 43 10.05 -11.36 1.59
N GLU A 44 10.17 -12.66 1.90
CA GLU A 44 9.01 -13.51 2.13
C GLU A 44 8.18 -12.98 3.31
N ASN A 45 6.85 -13.04 3.16
CA ASN A 45 5.87 -12.55 4.14
C ASN A 45 6.00 -11.06 4.50
N ASP A 46 6.33 -10.20 3.52
CA ASP A 46 6.36 -8.74 3.71
C ASP A 46 4.95 -8.14 3.85
N ILE A 47 4.37 -8.30 5.05
CA ILE A 47 3.07 -7.77 5.43
C ILE A 47 3.05 -7.39 6.92
N ALA A 48 2.32 -6.33 7.24
CA ALA A 48 2.11 -5.89 8.62
C ALA A 48 0.71 -5.29 8.83
N ILE A 49 0.21 -5.38 10.06
CA ILE A 49 -1.02 -4.74 10.51
C ILE A 49 -0.68 -3.58 11.46
N LEU A 50 -1.24 -2.41 11.16
CA LEU A 50 -1.16 -1.22 12.00
C LEU A 50 -2.50 -1.01 12.74
N LYS A 51 -2.47 -0.98 14.07
CA LYS A 51 -3.66 -0.66 14.87
C LYS A 51 -3.71 0.83 15.13
N LEU A 52 -4.81 1.47 14.74
CA LEU A 52 -5.05 2.89 15.03
C LEU A 52 -5.42 3.08 16.51
N PHE A 53 -5.02 4.20 17.09
CA PHE A 53 -5.37 4.57 18.47
C PHE A 53 -6.88 4.72 18.69
N ARG A 54 -7.61 5.18 17.67
CA ARG A 54 -9.07 5.31 17.66
C ARG A 54 -9.61 4.90 16.30
N PRO A 55 -10.87 4.43 16.22
CA PRO A 55 -11.48 4.13 14.93
C PRO A 55 -11.62 5.38 14.06
N SER A 56 -11.67 5.16 12.75
CA SER A 56 -12.03 6.20 11.77
C SER A 56 -13.54 6.18 11.49
N PHE A 57 -14.06 7.25 10.92
CA PHE A 57 -15.43 7.32 10.42
C PHE A 57 -15.45 7.23 8.90
N PHE A 58 -16.32 6.36 8.38
CA PHE A 58 -16.49 6.23 6.94
C PHE A 58 -17.20 7.44 6.35
N ASN A 59 -16.75 7.86 5.17
CA ASN A 59 -17.30 8.96 4.42
C ASN A 59 -16.82 8.87 2.95
N SER A 60 -17.15 9.87 2.12
CA SER A 60 -16.76 9.90 0.70
C SER A 60 -15.25 9.86 0.42
N TYR A 61 -14.40 10.19 1.40
CA TYR A 61 -12.95 10.19 1.29
C TYR A 61 -12.28 9.04 2.07
N ILE A 62 -13.01 8.37 2.96
CA ILE A 62 -12.47 7.30 3.81
C ILE A 62 -13.42 6.12 3.73
N TRP A 63 -13.00 5.08 3.02
CA TRP A 63 -13.75 3.84 2.88
C TRP A 63 -12.78 2.64 2.90
N PRO A 64 -13.12 1.53 3.56
CA PRO A 64 -12.28 0.35 3.57
C PRO A 64 -12.25 -0.35 2.21
N ILE A 65 -11.15 -1.05 1.92
CA ILE A 65 -11.09 -2.00 0.81
C ILE A 65 -11.60 -3.38 1.26
N CYS A 66 -12.12 -4.18 0.33
CA CYS A 66 -12.51 -5.56 0.59
C CYS A 66 -11.27 -6.46 0.73
N MET A 67 -11.36 -7.50 1.54
CA MET A 67 -10.39 -8.60 1.51
C MET A 67 -10.72 -9.55 0.36
N PRO A 68 -9.70 -10.10 -0.35
CA PRO A 68 -9.94 -11.08 -1.39
C PRO A 68 -10.45 -12.40 -0.78
N PRO A 69 -11.21 -13.21 -1.54
CA PRO A 69 -11.46 -14.60 -1.17
C PRO A 69 -10.17 -15.43 -1.29
N LEU A 70 -10.15 -16.61 -0.65
CA LEU A 70 -8.93 -17.41 -0.49
C LEU A 70 -8.41 -18.02 -1.81
N ASP A 71 -9.28 -18.28 -2.79
CA ASP A 71 -8.97 -19.12 -3.95
C ASP A 71 -9.12 -18.40 -5.31
N ASP A 72 -9.03 -17.06 -5.35
CA ASP A 72 -9.14 -16.32 -6.61
C ASP A 72 -7.81 -16.29 -7.39
N LEU A 73 -7.90 -16.66 -8.67
CA LEU A 73 -6.86 -16.45 -9.67
C LEU A 73 -7.11 -15.14 -10.41
N TRP A 74 -6.14 -14.24 -10.38
CA TRP A 74 -6.25 -12.91 -10.98
C TRP A 74 -5.44 -12.74 -12.27
N ASP A 75 -4.85 -13.82 -12.78
CA ASP A 75 -4.02 -13.81 -13.98
C ASP A 75 -4.77 -13.20 -15.17
N GLY A 76 -4.16 -12.23 -15.86
CA GLY A 76 -4.75 -11.55 -17.00
C GLY A 76 -5.76 -10.44 -16.64
N TYR A 77 -6.14 -10.28 -15.37
CA TYR A 77 -6.91 -9.13 -14.92
C TYR A 77 -6.03 -7.88 -14.88
N ARG A 78 -6.67 -6.71 -14.77
CA ARG A 78 -5.96 -5.44 -14.56
C ARG A 78 -6.11 -5.00 -13.10
N ALA A 79 -4.99 -4.77 -12.44
CA ALA A 79 -4.95 -4.13 -11.12
C ALA A 79 -4.76 -2.62 -11.30
N VAL A 80 -5.22 -1.84 -10.31
CA VAL A 80 -4.90 -0.42 -10.19
C VAL A 80 -3.95 -0.25 -9.00
N VAL A 81 -2.78 0.33 -9.25
CA VAL A 81 -1.85 0.73 -8.21
C VAL A 81 -2.03 2.23 -7.97
N VAL A 82 -2.19 2.63 -6.71
CA VAL A 82 -2.40 4.02 -6.31
C VAL A 82 -1.32 4.47 -5.34
N GLY A 83 -0.90 5.73 -5.42
CA GLY A 83 0.00 6.31 -4.43
C GLY A 83 0.66 7.63 -4.82
N TRP A 84 1.51 8.11 -3.93
CA TRP A 84 2.32 9.34 -4.06
C TRP A 84 3.81 9.02 -4.29
N GLY A 85 4.09 7.84 -4.84
CA GLY A 85 5.45 7.35 -5.10
C GLY A 85 6.19 8.16 -6.17
N THR A 86 7.36 7.66 -6.55
CA THR A 86 8.16 8.27 -7.62
C THR A 86 7.47 8.06 -8.98
N GLN A 87 7.44 9.11 -9.81
CA GLN A 87 6.75 9.06 -11.11
C GLN A 87 7.52 8.29 -12.20
N PHE A 88 8.82 8.07 -11.97
CA PHE A 88 9.72 7.24 -12.76
C PHE A 88 10.87 6.77 -11.85
N PHE A 89 11.72 5.86 -12.34
CA PHE A 89 12.83 5.30 -11.55
C PHE A 89 13.78 6.38 -11.06
N GLY A 90 13.93 6.50 -9.73
CA GLY A 90 14.78 7.51 -9.08
C GLY A 90 14.26 8.95 -9.18
N GLY A 91 13.04 9.15 -9.69
CA GLY A 91 12.42 10.47 -9.85
C GLY A 91 11.84 11.05 -8.55
N PRO A 92 11.25 12.26 -8.61
CA PRO A 92 10.59 12.87 -7.46
C PRO A 92 9.28 12.15 -7.10
N HIS A 93 8.90 12.26 -5.82
CA HIS A 93 7.59 11.84 -5.33
C HIS A 93 6.49 12.78 -5.82
N SER A 94 5.34 12.21 -6.18
CA SER A 94 4.16 13.01 -6.51
C SER A 94 3.56 13.63 -5.24
N ARG A 95 3.09 14.88 -5.33
CA ARG A 95 2.32 15.52 -4.24
C ARG A 95 0.82 15.24 -4.33
N VAL A 96 0.35 14.92 -5.53
CA VAL A 96 -1.05 14.55 -5.82
C VAL A 96 -1.15 13.03 -5.98
N LEU A 97 -2.23 12.43 -5.50
CA LEU A 97 -2.46 11.00 -5.62
C LEU A 97 -2.52 10.61 -7.09
N MET A 98 -1.72 9.63 -7.47
CA MET A 98 -1.69 9.09 -8.83
C MET A 98 -2.20 7.66 -8.83
N GLU A 99 -2.65 7.21 -10.00
CA GLU A 99 -3.03 5.83 -10.27
C GLU A 99 -2.45 5.33 -11.58
N VAL A 100 -2.25 4.01 -11.67
CA VAL A 100 -1.88 3.34 -12.91
C VAL A 100 -2.55 1.98 -12.97
N ALA A 101 -3.14 1.66 -14.12
CA ALA A 101 -3.67 0.33 -14.39
C ALA A 101 -2.59 -0.57 -15.01
N ILE A 102 -2.31 -1.71 -14.39
CA ILE A 102 -1.29 -2.67 -14.83
C ILE A 102 -1.91 -4.07 -15.01
N PRO A 103 -1.41 -4.89 -15.95
CA PRO A 103 -1.83 -6.29 -16.06
C PRO A 103 -1.25 -7.11 -14.90
N ILE A 104 -2.03 -8.05 -14.39
CA ILE A 104 -1.56 -9.07 -13.45
C ILE A 104 -0.99 -10.22 -14.27
N TRP A 105 0.28 -10.53 -14.03
CA TRP A 105 0.99 -11.63 -14.67
C TRP A 105 0.82 -12.90 -13.86
N SER A 106 0.80 -14.05 -14.54
CA SER A 106 0.90 -15.32 -13.85
C SER A 106 2.24 -15.43 -13.10
N ASN A 107 2.27 -16.20 -12.02
CA ASN A 107 3.53 -16.44 -11.29
C ASN A 107 4.61 -17.05 -12.19
N ARG A 108 4.22 -17.86 -13.18
CA ARG A 108 5.15 -18.42 -14.17
C ARG A 108 5.80 -17.33 -15.02
N ASP A 109 4.99 -16.44 -15.61
CA ASP A 109 5.52 -15.36 -16.46
C ASP A 109 6.44 -14.42 -15.66
N CYS A 110 6.09 -14.17 -14.39
CA CYS A 110 6.94 -13.41 -13.47
C CYS A 110 8.28 -14.12 -13.22
N GLN A 111 8.29 -15.42 -12.91
CA GLN A 111 9.52 -16.18 -12.67
C GLN A 111 10.42 -16.25 -13.91
N ASP A 112 9.83 -16.47 -15.08
CA ASP A 112 10.55 -16.62 -16.34
C ASP A 112 11.38 -15.36 -16.68
N VAL A 113 10.89 -14.15 -16.34
CA VAL A 113 11.66 -12.92 -16.60
C VAL A 113 12.80 -12.66 -15.61
N TYR A 114 12.77 -13.25 -14.41
CA TYR A 114 13.88 -13.16 -13.45
C TYR A 114 14.96 -14.21 -13.70
N ILE A 115 14.58 -15.43 -14.11
CA ILE A 115 15.52 -16.51 -14.46
C ILE A 115 16.38 -16.10 -15.67
N ASN A 116 15.79 -15.39 -16.65
CA ASN A 116 16.50 -14.93 -17.85
C ASN A 116 17.37 -13.67 -17.63
N ARG A 117 17.52 -13.17 -16.39
CA ARG A 117 18.33 -12.00 -16.04
C ARG A 117 19.52 -12.31 -15.11
N ILE A 118 19.78 -13.59 -14.83
CA ILE A 118 20.98 -14.09 -14.15
C ILE A 118 21.88 -14.77 -15.18
#